data_AF-A0A356X2I9-F1
#
_entry.id   AF-A0A356X2I9-F1
#
_cell.length_a   1.000
_cell.length_b   1.000
_cell.length_c   1.000
_cell.angle_alpha   90.00
_cell.angle_beta   90.00
_cell.angle_gamma   90.00
#
_symmetry.space_group_name_H-M   'P 1'
#
loop_
_entity.id
_entity.type
_entity.pdbx_description
1 polymer ?
#
loop_
_entity_poly.entity_id
_entity_poly.type
_entity_poly.pdbx_seq_one_letter_code
_entity_poly.pdbx_strand_id
1 'polypeptide(L)'
;PTDIEQKRSGLLTPTYAFQAQNDRGLGLQNVGWFQYFNDNLTGQVDGDIYTSGTFYLNGLMQYRRTDYYNGRISLGYSNDRGMEPTDPDFTENIEN
;
A
#
# COMPACT_ATOMS: atom_id res chain seq x y z
N PRO A 1 13.26 -12.69 -2.11
CA PRO A 1 13.14 -12.60 -3.59
C PRO A 1 12.01 -11.63 -3.94
N THR A 2 12.34 -10.43 -4.41
CA THR A 2 11.38 -9.39 -4.80
C THR A 2 10.77 -9.76 -6.15
N ASP A 3 9.44 -9.84 -6.23
CA ASP A 3 8.62 -10.29 -7.37
C ASP A 3 8.80 -9.52 -8.71
N ILE A 4 9.78 -8.63 -8.79
CA ILE A 4 10.10 -7.80 -9.96
C ILE A 4 10.67 -8.63 -11.13
N GLU A 5 11.10 -9.88 -10.90
CA GLU A 5 11.56 -10.78 -11.98
C GLU A 5 10.45 -11.49 -12.75
N GLN A 6 9.23 -11.55 -12.22
CA GLN A 6 8.15 -12.24 -12.92
C GLN A 6 7.36 -11.22 -13.76
N LYS A 7 7.48 -11.31 -15.08
CA LYS A 7 6.59 -10.68 -16.08
C LYS A 7 5.16 -11.23 -15.97
N ARG A 8 4.61 -11.28 -14.77
CA ARG A 8 3.37 -11.96 -14.39
C ARG A 8 2.67 -11.14 -13.34
N SER A 9 1.34 -11.15 -13.45
CA SER A 9 0.48 -10.52 -12.46
C SER A 9 0.15 -11.54 -11.38
N GLY A 10 -0.03 -11.09 -10.15
CA GLY A 10 -0.26 -11.99 -9.02
C GLY A 10 -0.61 -11.28 -7.74
N LEU A 11 -1.09 -12.06 -6.77
CA LEU A 11 -1.29 -11.58 -5.42
C LEU A 11 0.06 -11.22 -4.81
N LEU A 12 0.11 -10.06 -4.17
CA LEU A 12 1.21 -9.75 -3.27
C LEU A 12 1.12 -10.68 -2.07
N THR A 13 2.27 -11.03 -1.51
CA THR A 13 2.32 -11.89 -0.33
C THR A 13 1.79 -11.10 0.88
N PRO A 14 0.62 -11.47 1.45
CA PRO A 14 0.08 -10.77 2.60
C PRO A 14 0.91 -11.12 3.83
N THR A 15 0.97 -10.18 4.78
CA THR A 15 1.62 -10.39 6.07
C THR A 15 0.58 -10.22 7.18
N TYR A 16 0.50 -11.19 8.08
CA TYR A 16 -0.34 -11.06 9.26
C TYR A 16 0.33 -10.13 10.27
N ALA A 17 -0.39 -9.12 10.72
CA ALA A 17 0.13 -8.15 11.67
C ALA A 17 -0.63 -8.26 12.99
N PHE A 18 0.11 -8.66 14.02
CA PHE A 18 -0.39 -8.63 15.39
C PHE A 18 0.22 -7.41 16.07
N GLN A 19 -0.42 -6.25 15.94
CA GLN A 19 0.01 -5.04 16.64
C GLN A 19 -0.63 -5.01 18.03
N ALA A 20 -0.08 -5.82 18.94
CA ALA A 20 -0.48 -5.83 20.35
C ALA A 20 -0.11 -4.51 21.09
N GLN A 21 0.61 -3.60 20.44
CA GLN A 21 1.27 -2.45 21.05
C GLN A 21 0.67 -1.09 20.64
N ASN A 22 -0.21 -1.06 19.64
CA ASN A 22 -0.98 0.12 19.24
C ASN A 22 -2.46 -0.27 19.31
N ASP A 23 -3.33 0.62 19.80
CA ASP A 23 -4.78 0.41 20.00
C ASP A 23 -5.59 0.09 18.70
N ARG A 24 -4.92 -0.31 17.62
CA ARG A 24 -5.45 -0.64 16.30
C ARG A 24 -6.03 -2.07 16.22
N GLY A 25 -5.69 -2.95 17.17
CA GLY A 25 -6.20 -4.32 17.23
C GLY A 25 -5.53 -5.29 16.24
N LEU A 26 -6.28 -6.32 15.83
CA LEU A 26 -5.80 -7.31 14.84
C LEU A 26 -5.82 -6.70 13.44
N GLY A 27 -4.77 -6.93 12.65
CA GLY A 27 -4.65 -6.39 11.30
C GLY A 27 -4.19 -7.42 10.29
N LEU A 28 -4.67 -7.26 9.07
CA LEU A 28 -4.13 -7.93 7.89
C LEU A 28 -3.41 -6.86 7.05
N GLN A 29 -2.12 -7.05 6.83
CA GLN A 29 -1.27 -6.11 6.12
C GLN A 29 -0.84 -6.66 4.76
N ASN A 30 -0.44 -5.75 3.88
CA ASN A 30 0.16 -6.05 2.58
C ASN A 30 -0.75 -6.92 1.70
N VAL A 31 -2.07 -6.79 1.86
CA VAL A 31 -3.02 -7.45 0.96
C VAL A 31 -3.02 -6.65 -0.32
N GLY A 32 -2.60 -7.26 -1.41
CA GLY A 32 -2.53 -6.52 -2.66
C GLY A 32 -2.39 -7.38 -3.88
N TRP A 33 -2.37 -6.69 -5.01
CA TRP A 33 -2.23 -7.24 -6.34
C TRP A 33 -1.13 -6.50 -7.09
N PHE A 34 -0.24 -7.26 -7.69
CA PHE A 34 0.71 -6.77 -8.67
C PHE A 34 0.18 -7.05 -10.08
N GLN A 35 0.15 -6.01 -10.90
CA GLN A 35 -0.24 -6.08 -12.29
C GLN A 35 0.96 -5.79 -13.19
N TYR A 36 1.34 -6.80 -13.97
CA TYR A 36 2.25 -6.62 -15.09
C TYR A 36 1.46 -6.27 -16.34
N PHE A 37 1.69 -5.08 -16.92
CA PHE A 37 1.07 -4.69 -18.18
C PHE A 37 2.00 -4.98 -19.35
N ASN A 38 3.26 -4.56 -19.26
CA ASN A 38 4.30 -4.80 -20.25
C ASN A 38 5.70 -4.59 -19.64
N ASP A 39 6.74 -4.79 -20.45
CA ASP A 39 8.15 -4.69 -20.02
C ASP A 39 8.57 -3.29 -19.53
N ASN A 40 7.74 -2.27 -19.84
CA ASN A 40 7.99 -0.89 -19.46
C ASN A 40 6.99 -0.35 -18.46
N LEU A 41 5.89 -1.04 -18.14
CA LEU A 41 4.81 -0.55 -17.29
C LEU A 41 4.32 -1.64 -16.34
N THR A 42 4.44 -1.35 -15.05
CA THR A 42 3.92 -2.19 -13.97
C THR A 42 3.05 -1.36 -13.04
N GLY A 43 2.10 -2.03 -12.42
CA GLY A 43 1.22 -1.46 -11.41
C GLY A 43 1.15 -2.36 -10.17
N GLN A 44 0.91 -1.76 -9.03
CA GLN A 44 0.69 -2.44 -7.77
C GLN A 44 -0.40 -1.70 -7.00
N VAL A 45 -1.31 -2.44 -6.39
CA VAL A 45 -2.24 -1.91 -5.41
C VAL A 45 -2.18 -2.79 -4.18
N ASP A 46 -2.04 -2.20 -3.01
CA ASP A 46 -1.98 -2.92 -1.74
C ASP A 46 -2.64 -2.13 -0.63
N GLY A 47 -2.98 -2.80 0.46
CA GLY A 47 -3.57 -2.16 1.60
C GLY A 47 -3.50 -2.97 2.86
N ASP A 48 -3.76 -2.27 3.95
CA ASP A 48 -3.83 -2.80 5.29
C ASP A 48 -5.23 -2.53 5.85
N ILE A 49 -5.78 -3.52 6.55
CA ILE A 49 -7.06 -3.40 7.23
C ILE A 49 -6.94 -3.88 8.66
N TYR A 50 -7.42 -3.07 9.60
CA TYR A 50 -7.36 -3.36 11.02
C TYR A 50 -8.77 -3.42 11.61
N THR A 51 -8.96 -4.26 12.63
CA THR A 51 -10.25 -4.42 13.32
C THR A 51 -10.73 -3.13 14.02
N SER A 52 -9.83 -2.19 14.31
CA SER A 52 -10.16 -0.85 14.80
C SER A 52 -10.94 0.03 13.82
N GLY A 53 -11.01 -0.37 12.55
CA GLY A 53 -11.52 0.48 11.47
C GLY A 53 -10.47 1.39 10.86
N THR A 54 -9.23 1.34 11.35
CA THR A 54 -8.07 1.91 10.65
C THR A 54 -7.81 1.12 9.36
N PHE A 55 -7.51 1.82 8.27
CA PHE A 55 -7.12 1.19 7.02
C PHE A 55 -6.14 2.05 6.23
N TYR A 56 -5.39 1.38 5.36
CA TYR A 56 -4.44 1.99 4.45
C TYR A 56 -4.59 1.39 3.06
N LEU A 57 -4.41 2.22 2.04
CA LEU A 57 -4.44 1.83 0.64
C LEU A 57 -3.31 2.54 -0.11
N ASN A 58 -2.59 1.79 -0.94
CA ASN A 58 -1.56 2.28 -1.83
C ASN A 58 -1.84 1.86 -3.27
N GLY A 59 -1.57 2.77 -4.17
CA GLY A 59 -1.37 2.51 -5.59
C GLY A 59 0.03 2.92 -5.99
N LEU A 60 0.72 2.07 -6.74
CA LEU A 60 2.01 2.36 -7.31
C LEU A 60 2.00 2.00 -8.79
N MET A 61 2.38 2.95 -9.63
CA MET A 61 2.63 2.73 -11.05
C MET A 61 4.08 3.08 -11.37
N GLN A 62 4.73 2.22 -12.14
CA GLN A 62 6.12 2.40 -12.53
C GLN A 62 6.23 2.26 -14.04
N TYR A 63 6.78 3.29 -14.67
CA TYR A 63 7.12 3.27 -16.08
C TYR A 63 8.63 3.36 -16.24
N ARG A 64 9.24 2.40 -16.95
CA ARG A 64 10.67 2.38 -17.24
C ARG A 64 10.92 2.03 -18.69
N ARG A 65 11.39 3.01 -19.46
CA ARG A 65 11.91 2.82 -20.81
C ARG A 65 13.38 3.20 -20.84
N THR A 66 14.25 2.20 -20.91
CA THR A 66 15.70 2.38 -21.07
C THR A 66 15.97 3.31 -22.26
N ASP A 67 16.86 4.28 -22.07
CA ASP A 67 17.26 5.33 -23.03
C ASP A 67 16.30 6.52 -23.24
N TYR A 68 15.13 6.55 -22.57
CA TYR A 68 14.18 7.65 -22.74
C TYR A 68 13.70 8.24 -21.41
N TYR A 69 12.74 7.57 -20.77
CA TYR A 69 12.00 8.11 -19.63
C TYR A 69 11.72 7.02 -18.61
N ASN A 70 11.92 7.38 -17.35
CA ASN A 70 11.64 6.55 -16.20
C ASN A 70 10.89 7.40 -15.17
N GLY A 71 9.73 6.91 -14.74
CA GLY A 71 8.82 7.62 -13.86
C GLY A 71 8.14 6.64 -12.91
N ARG A 72 7.85 7.14 -11.70
CA ARG A 72 7.14 6.40 -10.66
C ARG A 72 6.06 7.32 -10.11
N ILE A 73 4.85 6.81 -10.02
CA ILE A 73 3.70 7.49 -9.43
C ILE A 73 3.22 6.64 -8.27
N SER A 74 3.19 7.20 -7.07
CA SER A 74 2.62 6.57 -5.87
C SER A 74 1.47 7.41 -5.36
N LEU A 75 0.40 6.76 -4.95
CA LEU A 75 -0.78 7.35 -4.34
C LEU A 75 -1.10 6.56 -3.08
N GLY A 76 -1.11 7.23 -1.94
CA GLY A 76 -1.47 6.65 -0.65
C GLY A 76 -2.74 7.28 -0.09
N TYR A 77 -3.58 6.48 0.54
CA TYR A 77 -4.71 6.95 1.33
C TYR A 77 -4.79 6.15 2.63
N SER A 78 -4.75 6.84 3.76
CA SER A 78 -4.94 6.24 5.08
C SER A 78 -6.15 6.86 5.78
N ASN A 79 -6.81 6.04 6.59
CA ASN A 79 -7.68 6.53 7.64
C ASN A 79 -7.25 5.87 8.94
N ASP A 80 -6.63 6.66 9.82
CA ASP A 80 -6.26 6.21 11.15
C ASP A 80 -7.39 6.61 12.12
N ARG A 81 -8.16 5.62 12.58
CA ARG A 81 -9.03 5.81 13.74
C ARG A 81 -8.21 5.60 15.01
N GLY A 82 -7.48 6.65 15.39
CA GLY A 82 -7.09 6.88 16.79
C GLY A 82 -8.30 7.33 17.61
N MET A 83 -8.21 7.22 18.94
CA MET A 83 -9.31 7.48 19.87
C MET A 83 -9.96 8.88 19.64
N GLU A 84 -11.30 8.88 19.57
CA GLU A 84 -12.29 9.98 19.71
C GLU A 84 -12.12 11.34 18.97
N PRO A 85 -13.17 11.90 18.33
CA PRO A 85 -13.16 13.21 17.62
C PRO A 85 -12.78 14.47 18.44
N THR A 86 -12.44 14.33 19.71
CA THR A 86 -11.99 15.41 20.59
C THR A 86 -10.47 15.52 20.69
N ASP A 87 -9.70 14.58 20.12
CA ASP A 87 -8.24 14.61 20.21
C ASP A 87 -7.61 15.52 19.12
N PRO A 88 -6.72 16.45 19.50
CA PRO A 88 -6.22 17.54 18.64
C PRO A 88 -5.23 17.10 17.54
N ASP A 89 -4.86 15.82 17.48
CA ASP A 89 -3.75 15.32 16.66
C ASP A 89 -4.19 14.58 15.37
N PHE A 90 -5.43 14.81 14.89
CA PHE A 90 -5.87 14.30 13.58
C PHE A 90 -4.98 14.85 12.46
N THR A 91 -4.18 13.97 11.86
CA THR A 91 -3.30 14.30 10.73
C THR A 91 -3.69 13.47 9.52
N GLU A 92 -4.24 14.12 8.50
CA GLU A 92 -4.46 13.54 7.17
C GLU A 92 -3.18 13.71 6.35
N ASN A 93 -2.41 12.63 6.20
CA ASN A 93 -1.21 12.64 5.35
C ASN A 93 -1.59 12.21 3.93
N ILE A 94 -1.88 13.19 3.09
CA ILE A 94 -1.89 13.00 1.62
C ILE A 94 -0.45 13.18 1.16
N GLU A 95 0.33 12.10 1.08
CA GLU A 95 1.67 12.15 0.50
C GLU A 95 1.56 12.36 -1.02
N ASN A 96 2.07 13.50 -1.51
CA ASN A 96 2.16 13.87 -2.93
C ASN A 96 3.54 13.57 -3.51
#